data_AF-A0ABD0J5U8-F1
#
_entry.id   AF-A0ABD0J5U8-F1
#
_cell.length_a   1.000
_cell.length_b   1.000
_cell.length_c   1.000
_cell.angle_alpha   90.00
_cell.angle_beta   90.00
_cell.angle_gamma   90.00
#
_symmetry.space_group_name_H-M   'P 1'
#
loop_
_entity.id
_entity.type
_entity.pdbx_description
1 polymer ?
#
loop_
_entity_poly.entity_id
_entity_poly.type
_entity_poly.pdbx_seq_one_letter_code
_entity_poly.pdbx_strand_id
1 'polypeptide(L)'
;MLHDDLVAVTSQDKSIILLLEVTPDLSLFKKINTGRLYRGVACGGKDGKLIVSCSADDGNPAKVDKIERNGEVSQAESIKLPPKTDPRFLCVVGNDVLVSDKESNSVLRVDWNAQIKARYTDNDLKSPRQLATDQDGNIYVATRGGRAVLMLQPGGKCRKLLDGNKHGIGNCSRGQSVAVTARNMVVVVWAARNDSCVVAGYNLNIAT
;
A
#
# COMPACT_ATOMS: atom_id res chain seq x y z
N MET A 1 25.47 9.79 -4.47
CA MET A 1 24.91 8.57 -3.84
C MET A 1 23.98 9.04 -2.75
N LEU A 2 22.68 8.82 -2.85
CA LEU A 2 21.70 9.30 -1.87
C LEU A 2 21.43 8.20 -0.83
N HIS A 3 21.47 8.56 0.45
CA HIS A 3 21.46 7.69 1.63
C HIS A 3 20.19 6.84 1.79
N ASP A 4 20.35 5.68 2.42
CA ASP A 4 19.33 4.66 2.71
C ASP A 4 18.24 5.10 3.71
N ASP A 5 18.31 6.33 4.25
CA ASP A 5 17.48 6.80 5.37
C ASP A 5 16.31 7.72 4.95
N LEU A 6 15.91 7.72 3.67
CA LEU A 6 14.78 8.55 3.20
C LEU A 6 13.45 7.79 3.20
N VAL A 7 12.41 8.40 3.76
CA VAL A 7 11.02 7.91 3.71
C VAL A 7 10.15 8.90 2.94
N ALA A 8 9.32 8.38 2.04
CA ALA A 8 8.33 9.15 1.31
C ALA A 8 6.94 8.98 1.93
N VAL A 9 6.21 10.09 2.10
CA VAL A 9 4.82 10.09 2.57
C VAL A 9 3.93 10.98 1.70
N THR A 10 2.75 10.48 1.35
CA THR A 10 1.70 11.23 0.62
C THR A 10 0.79 11.97 1.60
N SER A 11 0.30 13.15 1.23
CA SER A 11 -0.80 13.80 1.96
C SER A 11 -2.16 13.28 1.49
N GLN A 12 -3.14 13.22 2.40
CA GLN A 12 -4.48 12.73 2.06
C GLN A 12 -5.31 13.72 1.22
N ASP A 13 -5.02 15.01 1.35
CA ASP A 13 -5.84 16.14 0.90
C ASP A 13 -5.05 17.17 0.07
N LYS A 14 -3.73 17.06 0.03
CA LYS A 14 -2.83 17.98 -0.67
C LYS A 14 -2.06 17.22 -1.74
N SER A 15 -1.96 17.80 -2.93
CA SER A 15 -1.14 17.29 -4.02
C SER A 15 0.35 17.51 -3.74
N ILE A 16 0.85 16.84 -2.71
CA ILE A 16 2.24 16.89 -2.27
C ILE A 16 2.72 15.51 -1.81
N ILE A 17 4.03 15.31 -1.92
CA ILE A 17 4.76 14.21 -1.30
C ILE A 17 5.87 14.82 -0.46
N LEU A 18 6.05 14.34 0.76
CA LEU A 18 7.17 14.73 1.62
C LEU A 18 8.21 13.61 1.60
N LEU A 19 9.45 13.98 1.32
CA LEU A 19 10.62 13.16 1.56
C LEU A 19 11.21 13.58 2.89
N LEU A 20 11.24 12.65 3.84
CA LEU A 20 11.74 12.83 5.18
C LEU A 20 13.03 12.04 5.35
N GLU A 21 14.01 12.64 6.02
CA GLU A 21 15.23 11.96 6.42
C GLU A 21 15.03 11.39 7.83
N VAL A 22 15.17 10.07 7.95
CA VAL A 22 14.96 9.32 9.19
C VAL A 22 16.24 9.38 10.02
N THR A 23 16.47 10.56 10.61
CA THR A 23 17.43 10.77 11.68
C THR A 23 16.71 10.73 13.04
N PRO A 24 17.43 10.72 14.18
CA PRO A 24 16.78 10.79 15.49
C PRO A 24 15.78 11.93 15.65
N ASP A 25 16.01 13.05 14.96
CA ASP A 25 15.15 14.24 15.02
C ASP A 25 14.15 14.36 13.86
N LEU A 26 14.08 13.37 12.95
CA LEU A 26 13.24 13.34 11.74
C LEU A 26 13.13 14.70 11.01
N SER A 27 13.93 14.90 9.97
CA SER A 27 13.94 16.17 9.23
C SER A 27 13.16 16.09 7.91
N LEU A 28 12.57 17.21 7.48
CA LEU A 28 12.01 17.33 6.13
C LEU A 28 13.16 17.55 5.14
N PHE A 29 13.46 16.54 4.32
CA PHE A 29 14.46 16.65 3.26
C PHE A 29 13.92 17.45 2.07
N LYS A 30 12.72 17.12 1.58
CA LYS A 30 12.13 17.81 0.44
C LYS A 30 10.61 17.72 0.41
N LYS A 31 9.95 18.82 0.04
CA LYS A 31 8.54 18.83 -0.35
C LYS A 31 8.43 18.81 -1.88
N ILE A 32 7.73 17.82 -2.41
CA ILE A 32 7.42 17.67 -3.83
C ILE A 32 5.96 18.10 -4.03
N ASN A 33 5.72 19.11 -4.87
CA ASN A 33 4.35 19.43 -5.32
C ASN A 33 4.01 18.56 -6.53
N THR A 34 2.86 17.90 -6.49
CA THR A 34 2.42 16.99 -7.54
C THR A 34 1.26 17.59 -8.32
N GLY A 35 1.11 17.20 -9.59
CA GLY A 35 -0.02 17.64 -10.41
C GLY A 35 -1.35 17.00 -10.02
N ARG A 36 -1.33 15.93 -9.20
CA ARG A 36 -2.50 15.17 -8.76
C ARG A 36 -2.35 14.73 -7.31
N LEU A 37 -3.48 14.38 -6.70
CA LEU A 37 -3.54 13.86 -5.34
C LEU A 37 -3.23 12.36 -5.34
N TYR A 38 -2.03 11.99 -4.92
CA TYR A 38 -1.64 10.59 -4.76
C TYR A 38 -2.10 10.04 -3.40
N ARG A 39 -2.46 8.75 -3.35
CA ARG A 39 -3.00 8.06 -2.17
C ARG A 39 -2.01 7.11 -1.52
N GLY A 40 -1.17 6.46 -2.31
CA GLY A 40 -0.16 5.53 -1.87
C GLY A 40 1.18 5.85 -2.51
N VAL A 41 2.25 5.46 -1.82
CA VAL A 41 3.63 5.58 -2.29
C VAL A 41 4.40 4.31 -1.92
N ALA A 42 5.24 3.84 -2.83
CA ALA A 42 6.27 2.84 -2.54
C ALA A 42 7.57 3.22 -3.25
N CYS A 43 8.68 2.65 -2.78
CA CYS A 43 9.95 2.79 -3.47
C CYS A 43 9.98 1.89 -4.71
N GLY A 44 10.27 2.49 -5.86
CA GLY A 44 10.59 1.80 -7.11
C GLY A 44 12.01 1.29 -7.04
N GLY A 45 12.17 0.01 -6.69
CA GLY A 45 13.37 -0.81 -6.85
C GLY A 45 14.74 -0.09 -6.89
N LYS A 46 15.58 -0.48 -7.87
CA LYS A 46 16.98 -0.05 -7.99
C LYS A 46 17.16 1.33 -8.64
N ASP A 47 16.17 1.82 -9.39
CA ASP A 47 16.23 3.14 -10.03
C ASP A 47 15.91 4.27 -9.03
N GLY A 48 15.49 3.92 -7.82
CA GLY A 48 15.24 4.87 -6.74
C GLY A 48 14.02 5.74 -6.99
N LYS A 49 13.16 5.43 -7.96
CA LYS A 49 11.97 6.24 -8.24
C LYS A 49 10.89 6.01 -7.18
N LEU A 50 9.87 6.86 -7.15
CA LEU A 50 8.67 6.62 -6.34
C LEU A 50 7.57 6.06 -7.24
N ILE A 51 6.91 5.02 -6.77
CA ILE A 51 5.71 4.49 -7.40
C ILE A 51 4.52 5.01 -6.61
N VAL A 52 3.58 5.67 -7.27
CA VAL A 52 2.46 6.34 -6.61
C VAL A 52 1.13 5.99 -7.27
N SER A 53 0.07 5.88 -6.48
CA SER A 53 -1.29 5.60 -6.96
C SER A 53 -2.17 6.83 -6.85
N CYS A 54 -3.03 7.07 -7.83
CA CYS A 54 -4.08 8.08 -7.74
C CYS A 54 -5.42 7.54 -8.22
N SER A 55 -6.48 7.94 -7.50
CA SER A 55 -7.87 7.71 -7.90
C SER A 55 -8.20 8.47 -9.18
N ALA A 56 -9.29 8.10 -9.85
CA ALA A 56 -9.84 8.94 -10.91
C ALA A 56 -10.26 10.31 -10.35
N ASP A 57 -10.06 11.37 -11.15
CA ASP A 57 -10.52 12.73 -10.88
C ASP A 57 -11.01 13.38 -12.18
N ASP A 58 -11.41 14.65 -12.13
CA ASP A 58 -12.03 15.37 -13.24
C ASP A 58 -11.15 15.32 -14.51
N GLY A 59 -11.55 14.44 -15.44
CA GLY A 59 -10.89 14.24 -16.72
C GLY A 59 -9.70 13.28 -16.72
N ASN A 60 -9.26 12.74 -15.57
CA ASN A 60 -8.13 11.80 -15.53
C ASN A 60 -8.50 10.43 -14.93
N PRO A 61 -8.13 9.32 -15.60
CA PRO A 61 -8.36 7.99 -15.05
C PRO A 61 -7.50 7.73 -13.81
N ALA A 62 -7.92 6.73 -13.04
CA ALA A 62 -7.09 6.13 -12.00
C ALA A 62 -5.83 5.54 -12.64
N LYS A 63 -4.68 5.75 -11.99
CA LYS A 63 -3.40 5.29 -12.53
C LYS A 63 -2.37 5.02 -11.43
N VAL A 64 -1.33 4.32 -11.83
CA VAL A 64 -0.06 4.24 -11.10
C VAL A 64 0.99 5.00 -11.90
N ASP A 65 1.69 5.92 -11.27
CA ASP A 65 2.79 6.66 -11.88
C ASP A 65 4.12 6.25 -11.25
N LYS A 66 5.17 6.20 -12.07
CA LYS A 66 6.56 6.17 -11.63
C LYS A 66 7.14 7.57 -11.74
N ILE A 67 7.43 8.21 -10.61
CA ILE A 67 7.90 9.60 -10.55
C ILE A 67 9.32 9.67 -9.98
N GLU A 68 10.09 10.65 -10.42
CA GLU A 68 11.43 10.90 -9.89
C GLU A 68 11.35 11.45 -8.45
N ARG A 69 12.36 11.15 -7.61
CA ARG A 69 12.47 11.74 -6.26
C ARG A 69 12.68 13.26 -6.29
N ASN A 70 13.04 13.83 -7.43
CA ASN A 70 13.13 15.28 -7.60
C ASN A 70 11.73 15.94 -7.76
N GLY A 71 10.68 15.16 -8.00
CA GLY A 71 9.30 15.61 -8.16
C GLY A 71 8.85 15.85 -9.60
N GLU A 72 9.72 15.65 -10.59
CA GLU A 72 9.35 15.80 -11.98
C GLU A 72 8.51 14.60 -12.45
N VAL A 73 7.25 14.90 -12.80
CA VAL A 73 6.30 13.95 -13.40
C VAL A 73 6.41 13.98 -14.94
N SER A 74 7.24 14.87 -15.50
CA SER A 74 7.29 15.20 -16.93
C SER A 74 7.69 14.03 -17.84
N GLN A 75 8.23 12.94 -17.29
CA GLN A 75 8.49 11.66 -17.99
C GLN A 75 7.95 10.43 -17.24
N ALA A 76 6.89 10.60 -16.42
CA ALA A 76 6.39 9.50 -15.61
C ALA A 76 5.81 8.36 -16.46
N GLU A 77 6.45 7.19 -16.40
CA GLU A 77 5.84 5.94 -16.86
C GLU A 77 4.55 5.71 -16.08
N SER A 78 3.44 5.52 -16.80
CA SER A 78 2.11 5.49 -16.21
C SER A 78 1.36 4.22 -16.60
N ILE A 79 0.77 3.54 -15.62
CA ILE A 79 -0.16 2.43 -15.81
C ILE A 79 -1.58 2.97 -15.69
N LYS A 80 -2.35 2.96 -16.77
CA LYS A 80 -3.79 3.25 -16.72
C LYS A 80 -4.50 2.05 -16.10
N LEU A 81 -5.18 2.27 -14.98
CA LEU A 81 -5.95 1.21 -14.33
C LEU A 81 -7.34 1.06 -14.98
N PRO A 82 -7.99 -0.11 -14.84
CA PRO A 82 -9.34 -0.32 -15.36
C PRO A 82 -10.34 0.72 -14.85
N PRO A 83 -11.43 1.00 -15.60
CA PRO A 83 -12.52 1.83 -15.12
C PRO A 83 -13.10 1.33 -13.78
N LYS A 84 -13.74 2.22 -13.02
CA LYS A 84 -14.34 1.92 -11.70
C LYS A 84 -13.32 1.37 -10.69
N THR A 85 -12.12 1.94 -10.69
CA THR A 85 -11.10 1.69 -9.66
C THR A 85 -10.93 2.94 -8.79
N ASP A 86 -10.65 2.71 -7.51
CA ASP A 86 -10.26 3.69 -6.50
C ASP A 86 -8.99 3.17 -5.79
N PRO A 87 -7.83 3.20 -6.48
CA PRO A 87 -6.58 2.69 -5.94
C PRO A 87 -6.17 3.46 -4.69
N ARG A 88 -5.80 2.73 -3.64
CA ARG A 88 -5.37 3.30 -2.37
C ARG A 88 -3.86 3.17 -2.21
N PHE A 89 -3.39 2.05 -1.70
CA PHE A 89 -1.99 1.79 -1.45
C PHE A 89 -1.43 0.84 -2.51
N LEU A 90 -0.10 0.78 -2.57
CA LEU A 90 0.61 -0.08 -3.50
C LEU A 90 1.90 -0.63 -2.89
N CYS A 91 2.41 -1.71 -3.46
CA CYS A 91 3.77 -2.19 -3.23
C CYS A 91 4.35 -2.73 -4.54
N VAL A 92 5.68 -2.76 -4.64
CA VAL A 92 6.40 -3.22 -5.83
C VAL A 92 6.87 -4.65 -5.61
N VAL A 93 6.59 -5.56 -6.55
CA VAL A 93 6.98 -6.97 -6.50
C VAL A 93 7.64 -7.34 -7.83
N GLY A 94 8.97 -7.51 -7.80
CA GLY A 94 9.73 -7.68 -9.04
C GLY A 94 9.56 -6.46 -9.95
N ASN A 95 9.04 -6.67 -11.17
CA ASN A 95 8.70 -5.60 -12.11
C ASN A 95 7.21 -5.23 -12.12
N ASP A 96 6.41 -5.85 -11.25
CA ASP A 96 4.97 -5.61 -11.17
C ASP A 96 4.64 -4.70 -9.99
N VAL A 97 3.47 -4.10 -10.04
CA VAL A 97 2.89 -3.31 -8.95
C VAL A 97 1.66 -4.03 -8.44
N LEU A 98 1.59 -4.24 -7.12
CA LEU A 98 0.37 -4.62 -6.45
C LEU A 98 -0.35 -3.36 -5.97
N VAL A 99 -1.65 -3.27 -6.26
CA VAL A 99 -2.48 -2.09 -5.93
C VAL A 99 -3.71 -2.55 -5.17
N SER A 100 -3.95 -1.98 -3.99
CA SER A 100 -5.20 -2.17 -3.26
C SER A 100 -6.27 -1.28 -3.89
N ASP A 101 -7.40 -1.85 -4.29
CA ASP A 101 -8.47 -1.11 -4.93
C ASP A 101 -9.72 -1.09 -4.03
N LYS A 102 -10.10 0.11 -3.59
CA LYS A 102 -11.23 0.28 -2.67
C LYS A 102 -12.58 0.04 -3.36
N GLU A 103 -12.72 0.48 -4.61
CA GLU A 103 -14.00 0.43 -5.32
C GLU A 103 -14.40 -1.01 -5.67
N SER A 104 -13.46 -1.79 -6.19
CA SER A 104 -13.68 -3.20 -6.56
C SER A 104 -13.42 -4.19 -5.42
N ASN A 105 -13.04 -3.74 -4.23
CA ASN A 105 -12.70 -4.60 -3.07
C ASN A 105 -11.69 -5.70 -3.46
N SER A 106 -10.64 -5.32 -4.18
CA SER A 106 -9.68 -6.27 -4.75
C SER A 106 -8.24 -5.79 -4.58
N VAL A 107 -7.30 -6.72 -4.75
CA VAL A 107 -5.90 -6.39 -5.00
C VAL A 107 -5.59 -6.74 -6.44
N LEU A 108 -5.01 -5.79 -7.18
CA LEU A 108 -4.59 -5.97 -8.56
C LEU A 108 -3.09 -6.17 -8.62
N ARG A 109 -2.61 -7.14 -9.40
CA ARG A 109 -1.22 -7.24 -9.83
C ARG A 109 -1.12 -6.79 -11.28
N VAL A 110 -0.40 -5.70 -11.51
CA VAL A 110 -0.30 -5.05 -12.83
C VAL A 110 1.16 -4.88 -13.23
N ASP A 111 1.45 -5.00 -14.52
CA ASP A 111 2.75 -4.62 -15.06
C ASP A 111 2.74 -3.21 -15.69
N TRP A 112 3.92 -2.74 -16.07
CA TRP A 112 4.11 -1.42 -16.69
C TRP A 112 3.50 -1.30 -18.10
N ASN A 113 3.04 -2.40 -18.70
CA ASN A 113 2.28 -2.43 -19.95
C ASN A 113 0.75 -2.42 -19.70
N ALA A 114 0.33 -2.14 -18.47
CA ALA A 114 -1.06 -2.16 -18.01
C ALA A 114 -1.76 -3.52 -18.14
N GLN A 115 -1.02 -4.62 -18.19
CA GLN A 115 -1.62 -5.95 -18.14
C GLN A 115 -1.96 -6.33 -16.71
N ILE A 116 -3.22 -6.76 -16.49
CA ILE A 116 -3.65 -7.32 -15.21
C ILE A 116 -3.20 -8.79 -15.15
N LYS A 117 -2.12 -9.07 -14.42
CA LYS A 117 -1.59 -10.43 -14.24
C LYS A 117 -2.39 -11.25 -13.24
N ALA A 118 -2.98 -10.59 -12.24
CA ALA A 118 -3.86 -11.22 -11.27
C ALA A 118 -4.83 -10.21 -10.66
N ARG A 119 -6.00 -10.71 -10.25
CA ARG A 119 -6.97 -10.00 -9.42
C ARG A 119 -7.35 -10.90 -8.25
N TYR A 120 -7.11 -10.43 -7.04
CA TYR A 120 -7.44 -11.15 -5.81
C TYR A 120 -8.70 -10.55 -5.19
N THR A 121 -9.66 -11.40 -4.86
CA THR A 121 -10.93 -11.02 -4.23
C THR A 121 -11.27 -11.97 -3.09
N ASP A 122 -11.91 -11.46 -2.05
CA ASP A 122 -12.41 -12.25 -0.93
C ASP A 122 -13.54 -11.50 -0.23
N ASN A 123 -14.42 -12.22 0.48
CA ASN A 123 -15.53 -11.63 1.23
C ASN A 123 -15.06 -10.68 2.34
N ASP A 124 -13.88 -10.91 2.90
CA ASP A 124 -13.27 -10.08 3.94
C ASP A 124 -12.34 -8.99 3.36
N LEU A 125 -12.14 -8.94 2.04
CA LEU A 125 -11.30 -7.93 1.36
C LEU A 125 -12.05 -6.62 1.14
N LYS A 126 -12.76 -6.13 2.16
CA LYS A 126 -13.58 -4.91 2.06
C LYS A 126 -12.77 -3.66 2.39
N SER A 127 -12.77 -2.69 1.48
CA SER A 127 -11.99 -1.45 1.57
C SER A 127 -10.52 -1.73 1.95
N PRO A 128 -9.78 -2.47 1.10
CA PRO A 128 -8.38 -2.79 1.36
C PRO A 128 -7.54 -1.51 1.48
N ARG A 129 -6.52 -1.56 2.34
CA ARG A 129 -5.58 -0.47 2.58
C ARG A 129 -4.16 -0.93 2.25
N GLN A 130 -3.21 -0.76 3.18
CA GLN A 130 -1.81 -1.09 2.95
C GLN A 130 -1.63 -2.55 2.55
N LEU A 131 -0.67 -2.76 1.66
CA LEU A 131 -0.19 -4.06 1.21
C LEU A 131 1.27 -4.22 1.66
N ALA A 132 1.64 -5.45 1.99
CA ALA A 132 3.03 -5.86 2.18
C ALA A 132 3.22 -7.27 1.61
N THR A 133 4.44 -7.63 1.26
CA THR A 133 4.76 -8.97 0.76
C THR A 133 5.89 -9.59 1.56
N ASP A 134 5.89 -10.91 1.65
CA ASP A 134 7.04 -11.67 2.13
C ASP A 134 7.92 -12.16 0.96
N GLN A 135 8.97 -12.91 1.28
CA GLN A 135 9.91 -13.48 0.31
C GLN A 135 9.29 -14.61 -0.52
N ASP A 136 8.24 -15.25 -0.02
CA ASP A 136 7.51 -16.34 -0.70
C ASP A 136 6.46 -15.80 -1.69
N GLY A 137 6.29 -14.48 -1.74
CA GLY A 137 5.32 -13.81 -2.62
C GLY A 137 3.90 -13.80 -2.09
N ASN A 138 3.68 -14.11 -0.81
CA ASN A 138 2.38 -13.90 -0.17
C ASN A 138 2.14 -12.39 0.00
N ILE A 139 0.89 -11.99 -0.16
CA ILE A 139 0.46 -10.60 -0.06
C ILE A 139 -0.38 -10.45 1.21
N TYR A 140 0.09 -9.63 2.13
CA TYR A 140 -0.60 -9.27 3.35
C TYR A 140 -1.36 -7.98 3.14
N VAL A 141 -2.65 -7.98 3.47
CA VAL A 141 -3.55 -6.87 3.19
C VAL A 141 -4.29 -6.48 4.45
N ALA A 142 -4.13 -5.23 4.89
CA ALA A 142 -4.99 -4.66 5.92
C ALA A 142 -6.35 -4.30 5.34
N THR A 143 -7.44 -4.84 5.90
CA THR A 143 -8.80 -4.58 5.41
C THR A 143 -9.56 -3.71 6.41
N ARG A 144 -9.94 -2.51 5.95
CA ARG A 144 -10.63 -1.55 6.83
C ARG A 144 -12.08 -1.94 7.07
N GLY A 145 -12.77 -2.36 6.02
CA GLY A 145 -14.18 -2.77 6.05
C GLY A 145 -14.35 -4.22 6.50
N GLY A 146 -13.39 -5.09 6.18
CA GLY A 146 -13.40 -6.49 6.58
C GLY A 146 -12.88 -6.73 7.99
N ARG A 147 -12.30 -5.69 8.62
CA ARG A 147 -11.77 -5.73 9.99
C ARG A 147 -10.78 -6.88 10.19
N ALA A 148 -9.93 -7.11 9.19
CA ALA A 148 -9.02 -8.24 9.18
C ALA A 148 -7.66 -7.86 8.59
N VAL A 149 -6.69 -8.76 8.76
CA VAL A 149 -5.53 -8.86 7.88
C VAL A 149 -5.64 -10.17 7.13
N LEU A 150 -5.62 -10.09 5.80
CA LEU A 150 -5.67 -11.23 4.91
C LEU A 150 -4.29 -11.54 4.36
N MET A 151 -4.01 -12.82 4.13
CA MET A 151 -2.84 -13.31 3.42
C MET A 151 -3.33 -13.93 2.10
N LEU A 152 -2.94 -13.34 0.99
CA LEU A 152 -3.26 -13.79 -0.37
C LEU A 152 -2.04 -14.49 -0.94
N GLN A 153 -2.18 -15.76 -1.27
CA GLN A 153 -1.07 -16.56 -1.77
C GLN A 153 -0.95 -16.44 -3.30
N PRO A 154 0.25 -16.62 -3.86
CA PRO A 154 0.41 -16.93 -5.28
C PRO A 154 -0.52 -18.09 -5.66
N GLY A 155 -1.32 -17.93 -6.72
CA GLY A 155 -2.36 -18.90 -7.10
C GLY A 155 -3.77 -18.61 -6.58
N GLY A 156 -3.97 -17.51 -5.85
CA GLY A 156 -5.30 -16.94 -5.57
C GLY A 156 -5.98 -17.46 -4.29
N LYS A 157 -5.33 -18.33 -3.52
CA LYS A 157 -5.85 -18.72 -2.19
C LYS A 157 -5.78 -17.54 -1.24
N CYS A 158 -6.87 -17.31 -0.50
CA CYS A 158 -6.97 -16.28 0.53
C CYS A 158 -7.13 -16.93 1.91
N ARG A 159 -6.44 -16.39 2.90
CA ARG A 159 -6.59 -16.78 4.31
C ARG A 159 -6.74 -15.54 5.17
N LYS A 160 -7.72 -15.55 6.08
CA LYS A 160 -7.76 -14.58 7.18
C LYS A 160 -6.65 -14.91 8.17
N LEU A 161 -5.61 -14.09 8.18
CA LEU A 161 -4.50 -14.23 9.13
C LEU A 161 -4.92 -13.69 10.49
N LEU A 162 -5.49 -12.48 10.52
CA LEU A 162 -5.87 -11.80 11.76
C LEU A 162 -7.30 -11.31 11.68
N ASP A 163 -8.04 -11.60 12.74
CA ASP A 163 -9.38 -11.07 13.01
C ASP A 163 -9.33 -9.88 13.97
N GLY A 164 -9.89 -8.74 13.58
CA GLY A 164 -9.85 -7.50 14.37
C GLY A 164 -10.54 -7.59 15.73
N ASN A 165 -11.50 -8.50 15.93
CA ASN A 165 -12.12 -8.67 17.24
C ASN A 165 -11.17 -9.35 18.22
N LYS A 166 -10.37 -10.32 17.73
CA LYS A 166 -9.41 -11.08 18.53
C LYS A 166 -8.05 -10.42 18.67
N HIS A 167 -7.64 -9.69 17.64
CA HIS A 167 -6.26 -9.24 17.43
C HIS A 167 -6.10 -7.71 17.41
N GLY A 168 -7.22 -6.98 17.50
CA GLY A 168 -7.23 -5.52 17.50
C GLY A 168 -7.96 -4.94 18.72
N ILE A 169 -8.65 -3.83 18.52
CA ILE A 169 -9.46 -3.09 19.50
C ILE A 169 -10.91 -3.62 19.53
N GLY A 170 -11.07 -4.95 19.52
CA GLY A 170 -12.38 -5.61 19.53
C GLY A 170 -13.24 -5.27 18.30
N ASN A 171 -14.56 -5.15 18.51
CA ASN A 171 -15.55 -4.93 17.44
C ASN A 171 -15.38 -3.61 16.67
N CYS A 172 -14.56 -2.69 17.16
CA CYS A 172 -14.30 -1.40 16.51
C CYS A 172 -13.07 -1.43 15.58
N SER A 173 -12.33 -2.53 15.52
CA SER A 173 -11.09 -2.67 14.77
C SER A 173 -11.23 -2.45 13.28
N ARG A 174 -10.31 -1.67 12.72
CA ARG A 174 -10.12 -1.50 11.28
C ARG A 174 -8.65 -1.64 10.98
N GLY A 175 -8.28 -2.60 10.13
CA GLY A 175 -6.91 -2.70 9.62
C GLY A 175 -6.58 -1.41 8.87
N GLN A 176 -5.48 -0.75 9.25
CA GLN A 176 -5.01 0.48 8.62
C GLN A 176 -3.78 0.23 7.77
N SER A 177 -2.76 -0.36 8.40
CA SER A 177 -1.46 -0.59 7.82
C SER A 177 -0.94 -1.97 8.19
N VAL A 178 -0.11 -2.54 7.32
CA VAL A 178 0.57 -3.81 7.52
C VAL A 178 1.99 -3.70 6.97
N ALA A 179 2.95 -4.29 7.68
CA ALA A 179 4.33 -4.46 7.25
C ALA A 179 4.79 -5.88 7.56
N VAL A 180 5.65 -6.44 6.72
CA VAL A 180 6.31 -7.72 6.97
C VAL A 180 7.79 -7.46 7.20
N THR A 181 8.32 -7.97 8.30
CA THR A 181 9.75 -7.83 8.64
C THR A 181 10.55 -9.03 8.14
N ALA A 182 11.87 -8.86 8.03
CA ALA A 182 12.80 -9.94 7.67
C ALA A 182 12.82 -11.13 8.65
N ARG A 183 12.19 -10.99 9.83
CA ARG A 183 12.05 -12.07 10.82
C ARG A 183 10.71 -12.80 10.71
N ASN A 184 10.02 -12.68 9.58
CA ASN A 184 8.68 -13.25 9.35
C ASN A 184 7.65 -12.79 10.38
N MET A 185 7.76 -11.52 10.82
CA MET A 185 6.75 -10.90 11.67
C MET A 185 5.90 -9.95 10.84
N VAL A 186 4.57 -10.11 10.94
CA VAL A 186 3.59 -9.16 10.41
C VAL A 186 3.29 -8.13 11.49
N VAL A 187 3.62 -6.87 11.23
CA VAL A 187 3.28 -5.74 12.10
C VAL A 187 2.05 -5.04 11.53
N VAL A 188 1.06 -4.80 12.38
CA VAL A 188 -0.24 -4.28 11.97
C VAL A 188 -0.63 -3.09 12.82
N VAL A 189 -1.18 -2.08 12.18
CA VAL A 189 -1.84 -0.96 12.84
C VAL A 189 -3.34 -1.10 12.71
N TRP A 190 -4.02 -1.20 13.85
CA TRP A 190 -5.47 -1.21 13.97
C TRP A 190 -5.95 0.15 14.46
N ALA A 191 -7.04 0.68 13.92
CA ALA A 191 -7.66 1.89 14.43
C ALA A 191 -9.18 1.76 14.55
N ALA A 192 -9.76 2.47 15.52
CA ALA A 192 -11.20 2.60 15.72
C ALA A 192 -11.72 3.96 15.21
N ARG A 193 -13.03 4.21 15.32
CA ARG A 193 -13.63 5.52 14.94
C ARG A 193 -13.37 6.64 15.96
N ASN A 194 -13.07 6.27 17.20
CA ASN A 194 -12.85 7.15 18.35
C ASN A 194 -11.35 7.44 18.55
N ASP A 195 -10.59 7.49 17.46
CA ASP A 195 -9.15 7.76 17.43
C ASP A 195 -8.24 6.77 18.17
N SER A 196 -8.80 5.72 18.78
CA SER A 196 -7.99 4.66 19.39
C SER A 196 -7.21 3.90 18.32
N CYS A 197 -5.92 3.66 18.59
CA CYS A 197 -5.01 2.95 17.69
C CYS A 197 -4.18 1.93 18.48
N VAL A 198 -3.93 0.76 17.90
CA VAL A 198 -3.07 -0.29 18.48
C VAL A 198 -2.14 -0.82 17.41
N VAL A 199 -0.87 -0.99 17.77
CA VAL A 199 0.13 -1.71 16.98
C VAL A 199 0.29 -3.11 17.55
N ALA A 200 0.27 -4.12 16.68
CA ALA A 200 0.44 -5.51 17.09
C ALA A 200 1.38 -6.25 16.12
N GLY A 201 2.19 -7.17 16.66
CA GLY A 201 3.11 -8.02 15.91
C GLY A 201 2.66 -9.48 15.94
N TYR A 202 2.77 -10.16 14.79
CA TYR A 202 2.34 -11.54 14.60
C TYR A 202 3.45 -12.36 13.96
N ASN A 203 3.94 -13.37 14.66
CA ASN A 203 5.01 -14.23 14.18
C ASN A 203 4.44 -15.32 13.27
N LEU A 204 4.83 -15.31 12.00
CA LEU A 204 4.36 -16.28 11.01
C LEU A 204 4.96 -17.68 11.21
N ASN A 205 6.08 -17.80 11.94
CA ASN A 205 6.74 -19.08 12.17
C ASN A 205 5.98 -19.99 13.17
N ILE A 206 4.98 -19.45 13.89
CA ILE A 206 4.21 -20.16 14.91
C ILE A 206 2.75 -20.35 14.45
N ALA A 207 2.36 -19.76 13.32
CA ALA A 207 1.00 -19.84 12.79
C ALA A 207 0.82 -21.12 11.94
N THR A 208 0.74 -22.28 12.61
CA THR A 208 0.26 -23.55 12.03
C THR A 208 -1.22 -23.73 12.28
#